data_AF-A0A0U3EZS7-F1
#
_entry.id   AF-A0A0U3EZS7-F1
#
_cell.length_a   1.000
_cell.length_b   1.000
_cell.length_c   1.000
_cell.angle_alpha   90.00
_cell.angle_beta   90.00
_cell.angle_gamma   90.00
#
_symmetry.space_group_name_H-M   'P 1'
#
loop_
_entity.id
_entity.type
_entity.pdbx_description
1 polymer ?
#
loop_
_entity_poly.entity_id
_entity_poly.type
_entity_poly.pdbx_seq_one_letter_code
_entity_poly.pdbx_strand_id
1 'polypeptide(L)'
;MRPTTVRTYALRTLSAALAALLFANAHAATTLNGDGSWAGFNVDANLPPYSFAWVDDEAATLSFSVTVPAGFVGRLTVVDLGISGDQFRVMDGAAWLGDTGTAVNGDVAGALQFSAEQALADSAFSRGIFTLAAGTHTISGLMIKSTSFIDPANGNSLSTDASIGALNLTLSPVPEPSKSASLLAGLGMLVWALRRNSLRHG
;
A
#
# COMPACT_ATOMS: atom_id res chain seq x y z
N MET A 1 -1.15 58.82 44.85
CA MET A 1 -1.37 58.97 43.39
C MET A 1 -0.78 57.77 42.67
N ARG A 2 -1.62 56.85 42.19
CA ARG A 2 -1.33 55.95 41.04
C ARG A 2 -2.13 56.52 39.86
N PRO A 3 -1.55 56.63 38.66
CA PRO A 3 -1.74 55.53 37.70
C PRO A 3 -0.51 55.28 36.82
N THR A 4 -0.30 54.03 36.40
CA THR A 4 0.63 53.68 35.32
C THR A 4 -0.19 53.02 34.23
N THR A 5 -0.30 53.71 33.10
CA THR A 5 -1.13 53.35 31.94
C THR A 5 -0.39 52.35 31.06
N VAL A 6 -1.09 51.29 30.70
CA VAL A 6 -0.73 50.24 29.74
C VAL A 6 -0.52 50.81 28.34
N ARG A 7 0.49 50.34 27.59
CA ARG A 7 0.39 50.26 26.12
C ARG A 7 0.99 48.98 25.54
N THR A 8 0.04 48.19 25.06
CA THR A 8 0.10 47.03 24.16
C THR A 8 0.73 47.41 22.81
N TYR A 9 1.76 46.67 22.37
CA TYR A 9 2.12 46.55 20.95
C TYR A 9 2.71 45.16 20.70
N ALA A 10 1.85 44.15 20.61
CA ALA A 10 2.18 42.88 19.99
C ALA A 10 1.16 42.69 18.88
N LEU A 11 1.62 42.67 17.62
CA LEU A 11 1.02 42.02 16.45
C LEU A 11 1.61 42.71 15.22
N ARG A 12 2.73 42.21 14.68
CA ARG A 12 3.09 42.27 13.24
C ARG A 12 4.28 41.33 13.02
N THR A 13 4.02 40.06 12.71
CA THR A 13 5.03 39.18 12.13
C THR A 13 4.36 37.95 11.51
N LEU A 14 4.87 37.56 10.35
CA LEU A 14 4.56 36.37 9.54
C LEU A 14 3.24 36.36 8.75
N SER A 15 3.31 36.85 7.52
CA SER A 15 2.49 36.36 6.39
C SER A 15 3.27 36.52 5.10
N ALA A 16 4.32 35.69 4.89
CA ALA A 16 5.05 35.64 3.62
C ALA A 16 5.93 34.37 3.48
N ALA A 17 5.47 33.21 3.97
CA ALA A 17 6.24 31.96 3.85
C ALA A 17 5.31 30.75 3.71
N LEU A 18 4.45 30.72 2.67
CA LEU A 18 3.68 29.52 2.34
C LEU A 18 3.16 29.52 0.89
N ALA A 19 4.06 29.69 -0.08
CA ALA A 19 3.67 29.58 -1.50
C ALA A 19 4.72 28.90 -2.40
N ALA A 20 5.73 28.22 -1.80
CA ALA A 20 6.83 27.59 -2.54
C ALA A 20 6.96 26.08 -2.29
N LEU A 21 5.96 25.45 -1.69
CA LEU A 21 5.88 24.00 -1.53
C LEU A 21 4.72 23.51 -2.39
N LEU A 22 4.94 22.40 -3.11
CA LEU A 22 3.98 21.65 -3.95
C LEU A 22 4.06 21.88 -5.47
N PHE A 23 5.27 21.91 -6.03
CA PHE A 23 5.45 21.22 -7.32
C PHE A 23 5.68 19.74 -7.04
N ALA A 24 4.63 19.05 -6.58
CA ALA A 24 4.60 17.60 -6.74
C ALA A 24 4.47 17.39 -8.25
N ASN A 25 5.51 16.85 -8.88
CA ASN A 25 5.38 16.26 -10.21
C ASN A 25 4.41 15.09 -10.08
N ALA A 26 3.11 15.39 -10.20
CA ALA A 26 2.06 14.39 -10.19
C ALA A 26 2.16 13.65 -11.52
N HIS A 27 3.03 12.64 -11.60
CA HIS A 27 2.85 11.61 -12.61
C HIS A 27 1.48 10.99 -12.39
N ALA A 28 0.74 10.81 -13.48
CA ALA A 28 -0.57 10.18 -13.41
C ALA A 28 -0.38 8.76 -12.87
N ALA A 29 -0.94 8.49 -11.71
CA ALA A 29 -0.87 7.18 -11.11
C ALA A 29 -1.60 6.16 -11.99
N THR A 30 -0.93 5.06 -12.31
CA THR A 30 -1.48 3.97 -13.13
C THR A 30 -2.64 3.31 -12.40
N THR A 31 -3.75 3.02 -13.08
CA THR A 31 -4.88 2.37 -12.41
C THR A 31 -4.58 0.90 -12.16
N LEU A 32 -4.71 0.45 -10.91
CA LEU A 32 -4.62 -0.95 -10.54
C LEU A 32 -6.03 -1.50 -10.28
N ASN A 33 -6.46 -2.42 -11.15
CA ASN A 33 -7.79 -3.02 -11.08
C ASN A 33 -7.88 -4.03 -9.93
N GLY A 34 -9.06 -4.11 -9.32
CA GLY A 34 -9.37 -5.07 -8.25
C GLY A 34 -9.69 -6.49 -8.74
N ASP A 35 -9.29 -6.85 -9.95
CA ASP A 35 -9.63 -8.10 -10.65
C ASP A 35 -8.58 -9.20 -10.47
N GLY A 36 -7.51 -8.93 -9.71
CA GLY A 36 -6.41 -9.86 -9.49
C GLY A 36 -5.34 -9.85 -10.58
N SER A 37 -5.45 -8.99 -11.60
CA SER A 37 -4.41 -8.81 -12.61
C SER A 37 -3.15 -8.23 -11.98
N TRP A 38 -1.99 -8.68 -12.45
CA TRP A 38 -0.70 -8.15 -12.03
C TRP A 38 -0.32 -6.90 -12.83
N ALA A 39 0.20 -5.91 -12.12
CA ALA A 39 0.94 -4.80 -12.69
C ALA A 39 2.41 -4.91 -12.28
N GLY A 40 3.32 -4.63 -13.21
CA GLY A 40 4.76 -4.62 -12.95
C GLY A 40 5.25 -3.25 -12.46
N PHE A 41 6.39 -3.26 -11.79
CA PHE A 41 7.19 -2.08 -11.49
C PHE A 41 8.68 -2.43 -11.58
N ASN A 42 9.50 -1.41 -11.82
CA ASN A 42 10.95 -1.52 -11.77
C ASN A 42 11.50 -0.75 -10.58
N VAL A 43 12.73 -1.04 -10.20
CA VAL A 43 13.58 -0.20 -9.34
C VAL A 43 14.95 -0.15 -9.98
N ASP A 44 15.52 1.03 -10.13
CA ASP A 44 16.90 1.19 -10.58
C ASP A 44 17.52 2.42 -9.92
N ALA A 45 18.35 2.18 -8.89
CA ALA A 45 19.10 3.24 -8.23
C ALA A 45 20.42 3.57 -8.92
N ASN A 46 20.77 2.86 -9.99
CA ASN A 46 21.98 3.09 -10.80
C ASN A 46 21.73 4.04 -11.98
N LEU A 47 20.46 4.33 -12.31
CA LEU A 47 20.08 5.28 -13.35
C LEU A 47 19.40 6.51 -12.75
N PRO A 48 19.58 7.73 -13.32
CA PRO A 48 18.82 8.91 -12.91
C PRO A 48 17.31 8.59 -12.87
N PRO A 49 16.59 8.94 -11.78
CA PRO A 49 16.96 9.87 -10.71
C PRO A 49 17.80 9.31 -9.54
N TYR A 50 18.38 8.11 -9.67
CA TYR A 50 19.16 7.40 -8.65
C TYR A 50 18.33 7.15 -7.39
N SER A 51 17.20 6.49 -7.58
CA SER A 51 16.19 6.30 -6.55
C SER A 51 15.85 4.82 -6.39
N PHE A 52 15.59 4.43 -5.15
CA PHE A 52 15.03 3.12 -4.84
C PHE A 52 13.50 3.09 -4.97
N ALA A 53 12.87 4.21 -5.35
CA ALA A 53 11.43 4.26 -5.60
C ALA A 53 11.04 3.35 -6.77
N TRP A 54 9.81 2.86 -6.75
CA TRP A 54 9.22 2.20 -7.91
C TRP A 54 9.19 3.16 -9.10
N VAL A 55 9.56 2.65 -10.26
CA VAL A 55 9.55 3.37 -11.53
C VAL A 55 8.90 2.55 -12.64
N ASP A 56 8.44 3.23 -13.69
CA ASP A 56 8.02 2.60 -14.94
C ASP A 56 9.22 2.26 -15.85
N ASP A 57 8.95 1.81 -17.07
CA ASP A 57 9.98 1.43 -18.05
C ASP A 57 10.76 2.66 -18.59
N GLU A 58 10.24 3.87 -18.36
CA GLU A 58 10.86 5.16 -18.69
C GLU A 58 11.61 5.79 -17.49
N ALA A 59 11.75 5.05 -16.39
CA ALA A 59 12.37 5.49 -15.13
C ALA A 59 11.65 6.66 -14.43
N ALA A 60 10.38 6.92 -14.76
CA ALA A 60 9.55 7.88 -14.04
C ALA A 60 8.99 7.24 -12.77
N THR A 61 8.90 8.03 -11.68
CA THR A 61 8.35 7.53 -10.41
C THR A 61 6.93 7.02 -10.59
N LEU A 62 6.72 5.75 -10.20
CA LEU A 62 5.49 5.03 -10.39
C LEU A 62 4.67 4.98 -9.10
N SER A 63 3.38 5.23 -9.25
CA SER A 63 2.37 4.98 -8.21
C SER A 63 1.10 4.45 -8.86
N PHE A 64 0.31 3.72 -8.09
CA PHE A 64 -0.89 3.05 -8.54
C PHE A 64 -2.13 3.62 -7.86
N SER A 65 -3.09 4.09 -8.65
CA SER A 65 -4.40 4.49 -8.14
C SER A 65 -5.26 3.25 -7.94
N VAL A 66 -5.79 3.09 -6.73
CA VAL A 66 -6.67 1.99 -6.34
C VAL A 66 -7.98 2.58 -5.80
N THR A 67 -9.11 1.98 -6.16
CA THR A 67 -10.40 2.28 -5.53
C THR A 67 -10.99 0.99 -4.99
N VAL A 68 -11.19 0.93 -3.67
CA VAL A 68 -11.90 -0.15 -3.00
C VAL A 68 -13.34 0.33 -2.74
N PRO A 69 -14.36 -0.24 -3.40
CA PRO A 69 -15.74 0.19 -3.21
C PRO A 69 -16.23 -0.02 -1.78
N ALA A 70 -17.23 0.77 -1.36
CA ALA A 70 -17.91 0.54 -0.10
C ALA A 70 -18.49 -0.88 -0.04
N GLY A 71 -18.36 -1.54 1.12
CA GLY A 71 -18.76 -2.94 1.28
C GLY A 71 -17.73 -3.96 0.80
N PHE A 72 -16.55 -3.54 0.35
CA PHE A 72 -15.43 -4.41 0.00
C PHE A 72 -14.19 -4.14 0.86
N VAL A 73 -13.32 -5.13 0.92
CA VAL A 73 -11.96 -5.06 1.41
C VAL A 73 -11.03 -5.40 0.26
N GLY A 74 -10.02 -4.56 0.03
CA GLY A 74 -8.95 -4.83 -0.91
C GLY A 74 -7.85 -5.65 -0.26
N ARG A 75 -7.33 -6.64 -1.00
CA ARG A 75 -6.13 -7.38 -0.65
C ARG A 75 -5.07 -7.09 -1.71
N LEU A 76 -4.12 -6.25 -1.34
CA LEU A 76 -2.97 -5.85 -2.14
C LEU A 76 -1.85 -6.87 -1.93
N THR A 77 -1.39 -7.51 -2.99
CA THR A 77 -0.22 -8.41 -2.96
C THR A 77 0.93 -7.72 -3.67
N VAL A 78 2.13 -7.76 -3.10
CA VAL A 78 3.38 -7.27 -3.71
C VAL A 78 4.41 -8.39 -3.68
N VAL A 79 5.14 -8.61 -4.77
CA VAL A 79 6.12 -9.68 -4.89
C VAL A 79 7.38 -9.21 -5.62
N ASP A 80 8.52 -9.70 -5.14
CA ASP A 80 9.84 -9.61 -5.78
C ASP A 80 9.91 -10.50 -7.03
N LEU A 81 10.59 -10.02 -8.08
CA LEU A 81 10.77 -10.72 -9.35
C LEU A 81 12.24 -10.63 -9.83
N GLY A 82 12.56 -11.41 -10.86
CA GLY A 82 13.90 -11.47 -11.42
C GLY A 82 14.79 -12.34 -10.55
N ILE A 83 15.67 -11.71 -9.77
CA ILE A 83 16.57 -12.42 -8.85
C ILE A 83 16.03 -12.24 -7.43
N SER A 84 15.80 -13.34 -6.71
CA SER A 84 15.30 -13.25 -5.35
C SER A 84 16.25 -12.47 -4.43
N GLY A 85 15.70 -11.77 -3.45
CA GLY A 85 16.50 -11.15 -2.38
C GLY A 85 16.12 -9.71 -2.09
N ASP A 86 15.41 -9.08 -3.02
CA ASP A 86 14.95 -7.71 -2.87
C ASP A 86 13.76 -7.66 -1.90
N GLN A 87 13.67 -6.57 -1.14
CA GLN A 87 12.55 -6.27 -0.26
C GLN A 87 12.06 -4.85 -0.50
N PHE A 88 10.75 -4.67 -0.38
CA PHE A 88 10.10 -3.40 -0.66
C PHE A 88 9.33 -2.91 0.55
N ARG A 89 9.40 -1.60 0.78
CA ARG A 89 8.46 -0.88 1.63
C ARG A 89 7.30 -0.38 0.78
N VAL A 90 6.09 -0.65 1.24
CA VAL A 90 4.84 -0.31 0.55
C VAL A 90 4.14 0.83 1.28
N MET A 91 3.70 1.83 0.52
CA MET A 91 3.10 3.07 0.99
C MET A 91 1.70 3.26 0.39
N ASP A 92 0.81 3.88 1.14
CA ASP A 92 -0.48 4.42 0.67
C ASP A 92 -0.47 5.94 0.88
N GLY A 93 -0.21 6.68 -0.19
CA GLY A 93 0.17 8.08 -0.12
C GLY A 93 1.42 8.26 0.74
N ALA A 94 1.27 8.98 1.87
CA ALA A 94 2.34 9.15 2.85
C ALA A 94 2.32 8.12 3.99
N ALA A 95 1.28 7.29 4.07
CA ALA A 95 1.14 6.29 5.13
C ALA A 95 1.92 5.02 4.78
N TRP A 96 2.64 4.47 5.76
CA TRP A 96 3.31 3.18 5.62
C TRP A 96 2.30 2.04 5.80
N LEU A 97 2.18 1.17 4.79
CA LEU A 97 1.35 -0.04 4.88
C LEU A 97 2.11 -1.22 5.50
N GLY A 98 3.40 -1.32 5.20
CA GLY A 98 4.27 -2.39 5.68
C GLY A 98 5.44 -2.65 4.73
N ASP A 99 6.33 -3.54 5.14
CA ASP A 99 7.46 -4.00 4.34
C ASP A 99 7.17 -5.45 3.85
N THR A 100 7.70 -5.85 2.69
CA THR A 100 7.61 -7.24 2.24
C THR A 100 8.44 -8.17 3.15
N GLY A 101 8.06 -9.44 3.19
CA GLY A 101 8.71 -10.45 4.04
C GLY A 101 10.18 -10.71 3.67
N THR A 102 10.85 -11.51 4.48
CA THR A 102 12.25 -11.93 4.22
C THR A 102 12.37 -12.66 2.89
N ALA A 103 13.40 -12.32 2.12
CA ALA A 103 13.83 -13.05 0.93
C ALA A 103 15.19 -13.71 1.17
N VAL A 104 15.47 -14.77 0.42
CA VAL A 104 16.79 -15.40 0.32
C VAL A 104 17.51 -14.76 -0.86
N ASN A 105 18.71 -14.23 -0.63
CA ASN A 105 19.53 -13.70 -1.71
C ASN A 105 19.76 -14.80 -2.75
N GLY A 106 19.37 -14.52 -3.99
CA GLY A 106 19.60 -15.37 -5.13
C GLY A 106 21.07 -15.34 -5.58
N ASP A 107 21.36 -16.14 -6.58
CA ASP A 107 22.62 -16.15 -7.31
C ASP A 107 22.37 -15.57 -8.71
N VAL A 108 23.33 -14.83 -9.27
CA VAL A 108 23.31 -14.40 -10.68
C VAL A 108 23.24 -15.58 -11.65
N ALA A 109 23.75 -16.75 -11.24
CA ALA A 109 23.61 -18.02 -11.97
C ALA A 109 22.35 -18.80 -11.57
N GLY A 110 21.56 -18.28 -10.62
CA GLY A 110 20.36 -18.90 -10.08
C GLY A 110 19.14 -18.79 -11.01
N ALA A 111 18.05 -19.44 -10.60
CA ALA A 111 16.80 -19.39 -11.34
C ALA A 111 16.19 -17.98 -11.27
N LEU A 112 15.99 -17.37 -12.43
CA LEU A 112 15.23 -16.13 -12.56
C LEU A 112 13.73 -16.43 -12.56
N GLN A 113 12.95 -15.59 -11.91
CA GLN A 113 11.51 -15.72 -11.91
C GLN A 113 10.82 -14.44 -12.39
N PHE A 114 10.18 -14.50 -13.55
CA PHE A 114 9.45 -13.37 -14.16
C PHE A 114 7.92 -13.52 -14.07
N SER A 115 7.41 -14.69 -13.68
CA SER A 115 5.99 -14.88 -13.35
C SER A 115 5.75 -14.54 -11.89
N ALA A 116 4.87 -13.56 -11.65
CA ALA A 116 4.45 -13.14 -10.32
C ALA A 116 3.77 -14.27 -9.53
N GLU A 117 3.03 -15.15 -10.20
CA GLU A 117 2.42 -16.32 -9.57
C GLU A 117 3.46 -17.31 -9.09
N GLN A 118 4.49 -17.57 -9.91
CA GLN A 118 5.57 -18.49 -9.55
C GLN A 118 6.45 -17.92 -8.45
N ALA A 119 6.81 -16.63 -8.50
CA ALA A 119 7.55 -15.95 -7.44
C ALA A 119 6.75 -15.92 -6.13
N LEU A 120 5.44 -15.68 -6.22
CA LEU A 120 4.56 -15.72 -5.05
C LEU A 120 4.45 -17.12 -4.45
N ALA A 121 4.68 -18.18 -5.22
CA ALA A 121 4.71 -19.55 -4.69
C ALA A 121 6.06 -19.88 -4.02
N ASP A 122 7.17 -19.27 -4.45
CA ASP A 122 8.52 -19.58 -4.00
C ASP A 122 8.94 -18.75 -2.76
N SER A 123 9.31 -19.43 -1.68
CA SER A 123 9.73 -18.79 -0.42
C SER A 123 11.05 -18.01 -0.52
N ALA A 124 11.82 -18.17 -1.59
CA ALA A 124 13.04 -17.39 -1.81
C ALA A 124 12.73 -15.92 -2.09
N PHE A 125 11.60 -15.61 -2.73
CA PHE A 125 11.21 -14.25 -3.13
C PHE A 125 10.45 -13.55 -2.01
N SER A 126 10.72 -12.24 -1.82
CA SER A 126 9.95 -11.47 -0.84
C SER A 126 8.51 -11.28 -1.32
N ARG A 127 7.59 -11.27 -0.37
CA ARG A 127 6.17 -11.00 -0.63
C ARG A 127 5.54 -10.23 0.51
N GLY A 128 4.59 -9.36 0.19
CA GLY A 128 3.76 -8.63 1.14
C GLY A 128 2.29 -8.78 0.77
N ILE A 129 1.44 -8.95 1.78
CA ILE A 129 -0.02 -8.98 1.61
C ILE A 129 -0.60 -7.96 2.57
N PHE A 130 -1.28 -6.95 2.03
CA PHE A 130 -1.79 -5.81 2.77
C PHE A 130 -3.30 -5.68 2.58
N THR A 131 -3.98 -5.25 3.64
CA THR A 131 -5.42 -5.04 3.62
C THR A 131 -5.72 -3.56 3.41
N LEU A 132 -6.50 -3.25 2.38
CA LEU A 132 -6.99 -1.90 2.09
C LEU A 132 -8.47 -1.82 2.48
N ALA A 133 -8.82 -0.82 3.28
CA ALA A 133 -10.21 -0.50 3.58
C ALA A 133 -10.92 0.06 2.33
N ALA A 134 -12.24 0.27 2.41
CA ALA A 134 -12.95 0.99 1.37
C ALA A 134 -12.43 2.44 1.25
N GLY A 135 -12.23 2.93 0.03
CA GLY A 135 -11.68 4.25 -0.24
C GLY A 135 -10.87 4.33 -1.52
N THR A 136 -10.29 5.51 -1.77
CA THR A 136 -9.28 5.73 -2.81
C THR A 136 -7.90 5.69 -2.16
N HIS A 137 -6.99 4.95 -2.77
CA HIS A 137 -5.63 4.74 -2.32
C HIS A 137 -4.64 5.10 -3.42
N THR A 138 -3.45 5.52 -3.04
CA THR A 138 -2.33 5.77 -3.96
C THR A 138 -1.15 4.93 -3.52
N ILE A 139 -0.99 3.77 -4.14
CA ILE A 139 0.01 2.80 -3.74
C ILE A 139 1.34 3.12 -4.41
N SER A 140 2.40 3.22 -3.61
CA SER A 140 3.77 3.35 -4.11
C SER A 140 4.70 2.51 -3.24
N GLY A 141 5.97 2.47 -3.62
CA GLY A 141 6.95 1.78 -2.79
C GLY A 141 8.37 2.16 -3.11
N LEU A 142 9.25 1.59 -2.31
CA LEU A 142 10.70 1.75 -2.42
C LEU A 142 11.40 0.45 -2.03
N MET A 143 12.48 0.13 -2.70
CA MET A 143 13.36 -0.97 -2.31
C MET A 143 14.12 -0.59 -1.02
N ILE A 144 13.98 -1.42 0.01
CA ILE A 144 14.64 -1.24 1.33
C ILE A 144 15.81 -2.18 1.53
N LYS A 145 15.85 -3.27 0.76
CA LYS A 145 16.95 -4.22 0.71
C LYS A 145 17.07 -4.66 -0.73
N SER A 146 18.29 -4.62 -1.24
CA SER A 146 18.61 -5.16 -2.55
C SER A 146 19.30 -6.52 -2.41
N THR A 147 19.09 -7.40 -3.38
CA THR A 147 19.82 -8.64 -3.49
C THR A 147 21.31 -8.33 -3.72
N SER A 148 22.17 -9.17 -3.15
CA SER A 148 23.61 -8.97 -3.21
C SER A 148 24.35 -10.28 -3.41
N PHE A 149 25.44 -10.19 -4.17
CA PHE A 149 26.29 -11.33 -4.52
C PHE A 149 27.72 -11.11 -4.03
N ILE A 150 28.50 -12.18 -3.95
CA ILE A 150 29.92 -12.09 -3.65
C ILE A 150 30.71 -11.91 -4.94
N ASP A 151 31.48 -10.83 -5.03
CA ASP A 151 32.43 -10.60 -6.12
C ASP A 151 33.52 -11.68 -6.08
N PRO A 152 33.65 -12.52 -7.11
CA PRO A 152 34.66 -13.57 -7.12
C PRO A 152 36.09 -13.03 -7.18
N ALA A 153 36.30 -11.78 -7.61
CA ALA A 153 37.63 -11.19 -7.75
C ALA A 153 38.21 -10.71 -6.41
N ASN A 154 37.37 -10.28 -5.46
CA ASN A 154 37.83 -9.68 -4.20
C ASN A 154 37.07 -10.15 -2.94
N GLY A 155 36.02 -10.96 -3.09
CA GLY A 155 35.22 -11.49 -1.99
C GLY A 155 34.24 -10.50 -1.35
N ASN A 156 34.07 -9.30 -1.91
CA ASN A 156 33.17 -8.29 -1.38
C ASN A 156 31.73 -8.53 -1.81
N SER A 157 30.77 -8.09 -0.98
CA SER A 157 29.36 -8.09 -1.37
C SER A 157 29.07 -6.94 -2.35
N LEU A 158 28.46 -7.25 -3.49
CA LEU A 158 27.98 -6.31 -4.50
C LEU A 158 26.45 -6.34 -4.51
N SER A 159 25.83 -5.20 -4.26
CA SER A 159 24.39 -5.00 -4.38
C SER A 159 24.01 -4.83 -5.85
N THR A 160 22.84 -5.33 -6.28
CA THR A 160 22.33 -4.99 -7.62
C THR A 160 21.86 -3.55 -7.67
N ASP A 161 21.25 -3.07 -6.58
CA ASP A 161 20.57 -1.77 -6.51
C ASP A 161 19.57 -1.54 -7.66
N ALA A 162 19.11 -2.64 -8.25
CA ALA A 162 18.13 -2.70 -9.32
C ALA A 162 17.32 -3.99 -9.18
N SER A 163 16.02 -3.90 -9.43
CA SER A 163 15.07 -4.98 -9.23
C SER A 163 13.83 -4.78 -10.12
N ILE A 164 13.08 -5.86 -10.29
CA ILE A 164 11.74 -5.82 -10.87
C ILE A 164 10.78 -6.43 -9.85
N GLY A 165 9.52 -6.00 -9.87
CA GLY A 165 8.51 -6.58 -9.01
C GLY A 165 7.13 -6.45 -9.61
N ALA A 166 6.16 -7.05 -8.94
CA ALA A 166 4.77 -6.95 -9.35
C ALA A 166 3.84 -6.80 -8.16
N LEU A 167 2.68 -6.20 -8.43
CA LEU A 167 1.59 -6.08 -7.48
C LEU A 167 0.26 -6.42 -8.12
N ASN A 168 -0.65 -6.98 -7.33
CA ASN A 168 -2.04 -7.19 -7.72
C ASN A 168 -2.98 -6.71 -6.62
N LEU A 169 -4.22 -6.45 -7.01
CA LEU A 169 -5.30 -6.16 -6.08
C LEU A 169 -6.45 -7.13 -6.32
N THR A 170 -6.92 -7.74 -5.24
CA THR A 170 -8.16 -8.53 -5.25
C THR A 170 -9.17 -7.90 -4.31
N LEU A 171 -10.43 -7.81 -4.72
CA LEU A 171 -11.51 -7.29 -3.89
C LEU A 171 -12.34 -8.44 -3.34
N SER A 172 -12.67 -8.37 -2.06
CA SER A 172 -13.59 -9.32 -1.41
C SER A 172 -14.68 -8.55 -0.68
N PRO A 173 -15.95 -9.00 -0.73
CA PRO A 173 -17.02 -8.33 0.00
C PRO A 173 -16.78 -8.45 1.51
N VAL A 174 -17.01 -7.35 2.24
CA VAL A 174 -17.10 -7.36 3.70
C VAL A 174 -18.35 -8.17 4.06
N PRO A 175 -18.24 -9.25 4.86
CA PRO A 175 -19.44 -9.94 5.35
C PRO A 175 -20.33 -8.92 6.07
N GLU A 176 -21.58 -8.77 5.62
CA GLU A 176 -22.49 -7.89 6.33
C GLU A 176 -22.59 -8.39 7.78
N PRO A 177 -22.43 -7.51 8.78
CA PRO A 177 -22.65 -7.91 10.16
C PRO A 177 -24.08 -8.44 10.22
N SER A 178 -24.29 -9.49 11.03
CA SER A 178 -25.56 -10.21 11.23
C SER A 178 -26.76 -9.35 11.60
N LYS A 179 -26.66 -8.02 11.59
CA LYS A 179 -27.72 -7.02 11.79
C LYS A 179 -28.97 -7.33 10.97
N SER A 180 -28.87 -7.88 9.77
CA SER A 180 -30.04 -8.34 8.99
C SER A 180 -30.72 -9.54 9.68
N ALA A 181 -29.93 -10.50 10.16
CA ALA A 181 -30.43 -11.61 10.98
C ALA A 181 -30.94 -11.13 12.35
N SER A 182 -30.31 -10.13 12.98
CA SER A 182 -30.75 -9.53 14.24
C SER A 182 -32.03 -8.72 14.08
N LEU A 183 -32.18 -8.01 12.97
CA LEU A 183 -33.38 -7.27 12.60
C LEU A 183 -34.53 -8.25 12.32
N LEU A 184 -34.27 -9.33 11.56
CA LEU A 184 -35.25 -10.39 11.31
C LEU A 184 -35.62 -11.13 12.59
N ALA A 185 -34.66 -11.43 13.47
CA ALA A 185 -34.92 -12.03 14.77
C ALA A 185 -35.75 -11.08 15.66
N GLY A 186 -35.42 -9.79 15.68
CA GLY A 186 -36.18 -8.76 16.40
C GLY A 186 -37.61 -8.62 15.89
N LEU A 187 -37.80 -8.57 14.57
CA LEU A 187 -39.12 -8.57 13.92
C LEU A 187 -39.90 -9.85 14.24
N GLY A 188 -39.25 -11.01 14.18
CA GLY A 188 -39.85 -12.29 14.54
C GLY A 188 -40.35 -12.34 15.99
N MET A 189 -39.55 -11.82 16.93
CA MET A 189 -39.95 -11.71 18.35
C MET A 189 -41.14 -10.76 18.54
N LEU A 190 -41.16 -9.63 17.83
CA LEU A 190 -42.26 -8.66 17.86
C LEU A 190 -43.58 -9.28 17.36
N VAL A 191 -43.55 -9.97 16.23
CA VAL A 191 -44.72 -10.66 15.68
C VAL A 191 -45.23 -11.74 16.64
N TRP A 192 -44.33 -12.51 17.25
CA TRP A 192 -44.70 -13.53 18.24
C TRP A 192 -45.36 -12.93 19.49
N ALA A 193 -44.81 -11.84 20.02
CA ALA A 193 -45.36 -11.14 21.18
C ALA A 193 -46.77 -10.57 20.90
N LEU A 194 -46.96 -9.94 19.73
CA LEU A 194 -48.26 -9.41 19.32
C LEU A 194 -49.31 -10.52 19.16
N ARG A 195 -48.93 -11.67 18.58
CA ARG A 195 -49.83 -12.84 18.43
C ARG A 195 -50.24 -13.45 19.77
N ARG A 196 -49.41 -13.34 20.80
CA ARG A 196 -49.73 -13.88 22.14
C ARG A 196 -50.75 -13.02 22.90
N ASN A 197 -50.77 -11.71 22.67
CA ASN A 197 -51.70 -10.81 23.33
C ASN A 197 -53.11 -10.83 22.70
N SER A 198 -53.25 -11.12 21.42
CA SER A 198 -54.57 -11.23 20.77
C SER A 198 -55.39 -12.44 21.24
N LEU A 199 -54.74 -13.50 21.76
CA LEU A 199 -55.42 -14.70 22.29
C LEU A 199 -55.93 -14.56 23.73
N ARG A 200 -55.64 -13.44 24.42
CA ARG A 200 -56.05 -13.20 25.82
C ARG A 200 -57.27 -12.28 25.96
N HIS A 201 -57.78 -11.73 24.87
CA HIS A 201 -58.89 -10.77 24.86
C HIS A 201 -60.08 -11.20 23.99
N GLY A 202 -60.21 -12.50 23.69
CA GLY A 202 -61.40 -13.12 23.11
C GLY A 202 -61.90 -14.24 24.02
#